data_AF-A0A960X5J2-F1
#
_entry.id   AF-A0A960X5J2-F1
#
_cell.length_a   1.000
_cell.length_b   1.000
_cell.length_c   1.000
_cell.angle_alpha   90.00
_cell.angle_beta   90.00
_cell.angle_gamma   90.00
#
_symmetry.space_group_name_H-M   'P 1'
#
loop_
_entity.id
_entity.type
_entity.pdbx_description
1 polymer ?
#
loop_
_entity_poly.entity_id
_entity_poly.type
_entity_poly.pdbx_seq_one_letter_code
_entity_poly.pdbx_strand_id
1 'polypeptide(L)'
;MTPLQKHRLHFKPPLPKTLEDLFSISFVGKGETTCVANAKDIEARFPKTYGRPLLVPKRVEAVRKKALKVGVVLSGGQAAGGHNVITGLFDALKTFHPESQLIGFLNGPSGIIEGKIQELSEDLLAHYRNQGGFDLIGSGRTKIETEEQLEKSLAVFEKLQLDGLVVIGGDDSNTNAAVLAETCLEKGCQTKVIGVPKTIDGDLKNPYVETSFGFHTATATYSEMIGNIARDAQSAKKYTHFIKLMGRSASHIALECALSTHPNLCLIGEEVEAK
;
A
#
# COMPACT_ATOMS: atom_id res chain seq x y z
N MET A 1 12.83 -22.75 -2.46
CA MET A 1 13.41 -21.55 -1.81
C MET A 1 14.92 -21.68 -1.72
N THR A 2 15.65 -20.61 -2.05
CA THR A 2 17.11 -20.52 -1.92
C THR A 2 17.55 -20.44 -0.44
N PRO A 3 18.83 -20.68 -0.11
CA PRO A 3 19.34 -20.51 1.25
C PRO A 3 19.08 -19.11 1.83
N LEU A 4 19.27 -18.06 1.03
CA LEU A 4 18.99 -16.68 1.44
C LEU A 4 17.51 -16.46 1.77
N GLN A 5 16.60 -16.99 0.93
CA GLN A 5 15.16 -16.89 1.19
C GLN A 5 14.78 -17.55 2.51
N LYS A 6 15.30 -18.76 2.78
CA LYS A 6 15.07 -19.47 4.05
C LYS A 6 15.55 -18.66 5.25
N HIS A 7 16.76 -18.09 5.18
CA HIS A 7 17.28 -17.24 6.24
C HIS A 7 16.40 -15.99 6.45
N ARG A 8 15.94 -15.37 5.35
CA ARG A 8 15.14 -14.14 5.39
C ARG A 8 13.77 -14.33 6.01
N LEU A 9 13.20 -15.54 5.98
CA LEU A 9 11.94 -15.86 6.68
C LEU A 9 12.02 -15.57 8.19
N HIS A 10 13.19 -15.72 8.80
CA HIS A 10 13.38 -15.54 10.24
C HIS A 10 13.52 -14.08 10.70
N PHE A 11 13.67 -13.13 9.76
CA PHE A 11 13.74 -11.73 10.10
C PHE A 11 12.42 -11.27 10.73
N LYS A 12 12.51 -10.65 11.91
CA LYS A 12 11.36 -10.04 12.59
C LYS A 12 11.38 -8.54 12.33
N PRO A 13 10.43 -7.98 11.54
CA PRO A 13 10.36 -6.55 11.32
C PRO A 13 10.18 -5.80 12.66
N PRO A 14 10.94 -4.71 12.90
CA PRO A 14 10.73 -3.89 14.07
C PRO A 14 9.36 -3.19 13.99
N LEU A 15 8.67 -3.09 15.12
CA LEU A 15 7.40 -2.38 15.23
C LEU A 15 7.59 -1.07 16.02
N PRO A 16 6.82 -0.02 15.70
CA PRO A 16 6.71 1.13 16.59
C PRO A 16 6.23 0.71 17.98
N LYS A 17 6.81 1.29 19.04
CA LYS A 17 6.42 1.02 20.45
C LYS A 17 4.92 1.21 20.72
N THR A 18 4.26 2.06 19.94
CA THR A 18 2.82 2.30 20.03
C THR A 18 2.00 1.08 19.61
N LEU A 19 2.52 0.22 18.72
CA LEU A 19 1.83 -0.96 18.19
C LEU A 19 2.20 -2.27 18.90
N GLU A 20 3.12 -2.25 19.87
CA GLU A 20 3.50 -3.43 20.65
C GLU A 20 2.37 -3.93 21.56
N ASP A 21 1.48 -3.03 22.00
CA ASP A 21 0.28 -3.38 22.78
C ASP A 21 -0.96 -2.79 22.09
N LEU A 22 -1.63 -3.64 21.31
CA LEU A 22 -2.82 -3.34 20.53
C LEU A 22 -4.11 -3.27 21.38
N PHE A 23 -4.09 -3.75 22.63
CA PHE A 23 -5.27 -3.74 23.49
C PHE A 23 -5.46 -2.41 24.19
N SER A 24 -4.35 -1.72 24.48
CA SER A 24 -4.32 -0.46 25.20
C SER A 24 -4.12 0.75 24.29
N ILE A 25 -4.53 0.65 23.02
CA ILE A 25 -4.44 1.73 22.03
C ILE A 25 -5.80 2.05 21.40
N SER A 26 -6.08 3.35 21.31
CA SER A 26 -7.17 3.93 20.55
C SER A 26 -6.63 5.07 19.67
N PHE A 27 -7.47 5.59 18.78
CA PHE A 27 -7.13 6.72 17.93
C PHE A 27 -8.12 7.85 18.16
N VAL A 28 -7.60 9.06 18.34
CA VAL A 28 -8.41 10.28 18.50
C VAL A 28 -8.16 11.23 17.35
N GLY A 29 -9.21 11.93 16.91
CA GLY A 29 -9.12 12.95 15.88
C GLY A 29 -8.34 14.17 16.37
N LYS A 30 -7.45 14.69 15.53
CA LYS A 30 -6.67 15.90 15.77
C LYS A 30 -6.66 16.77 14.51
N GLY A 31 -7.14 18.00 14.66
CA GLY A 31 -7.19 18.98 13.57
C GLY A 31 -8.24 18.65 12.52
N GLU A 32 -8.46 19.61 11.62
CA GLU A 32 -9.29 19.44 10.44
C GLU A 32 -8.40 19.18 9.22
N THR A 33 -8.93 18.48 8.23
CA THR A 33 -8.24 18.27 6.95
C THR A 33 -9.00 18.95 5.83
N THR A 34 -8.29 19.24 4.74
CA THR A 34 -8.87 19.75 3.51
C THR A 34 -8.14 19.14 2.32
N CYS A 35 -8.74 19.18 1.13
CA CYS A 35 -8.08 18.73 -0.09
C CYS A 35 -7.08 19.78 -0.61
N VAL A 36 -6.18 19.34 -1.48
CA VAL A 36 -5.16 20.23 -2.09
C VAL A 36 -5.76 21.18 -3.13
N ALA A 37 -6.80 20.74 -3.85
CA ALA A 37 -7.47 21.51 -4.90
C ALA A 37 -8.94 21.08 -5.07
N ASN A 38 -9.75 21.95 -5.70
CA ASN A 38 -11.15 21.69 -6.06
C ASN A 38 -12.06 21.34 -4.88
N ALA A 39 -11.91 22.03 -3.74
CA ALA A 39 -12.60 21.72 -2.49
C ALA A 39 -14.11 21.54 -2.60
N LYS A 40 -14.80 22.43 -3.33
CA LYS A 40 -16.26 22.35 -3.50
C LYS A 40 -16.68 21.06 -4.21
N ASP A 41 -15.96 20.67 -5.26
CA ASP A 41 -16.30 19.48 -6.05
C ASP A 41 -15.98 18.19 -5.28
N ILE A 42 -14.86 18.17 -4.54
CA ILE A 42 -14.46 17.04 -3.70
C ILE A 42 -15.41 16.88 -2.52
N GLU A 43 -15.78 17.96 -1.84
CA GLU A 43 -16.75 17.93 -0.73
C GLU A 43 -18.13 17.44 -1.22
N ALA A 44 -18.58 17.90 -2.38
CA ALA A 44 -19.82 17.44 -2.99
C ALA A 44 -19.79 15.94 -3.34
N ARG A 45 -18.62 15.42 -3.74
CA ARG A 45 -18.44 13.99 -4.08
C ARG A 45 -18.23 13.09 -2.85
N PHE A 46 -17.75 13.64 -1.74
CA PHE A 46 -17.39 12.88 -0.53
C PHE A 46 -18.08 13.43 0.75
N PRO A 47 -19.41 13.62 0.77
CA PRO A 47 -20.10 14.31 1.86
C PRO A 47 -20.00 13.61 3.24
N LYS A 48 -19.69 12.30 3.31
CA LYS A 48 -19.55 11.53 4.57
C LYS A 48 -18.11 11.41 5.05
N THR A 49 -17.12 11.62 4.17
CA THR A 49 -15.71 11.40 4.48
C THR A 49 -14.83 12.64 4.34
N TYR A 50 -15.29 13.70 3.68
CA TYR A 50 -14.59 14.97 3.57
C TYR A 50 -14.30 15.58 4.95
N GLY A 51 -13.13 16.22 5.10
CA GLY A 51 -12.77 16.96 6.30
C GLY A 51 -12.43 16.11 7.54
N ARG A 52 -12.42 14.78 7.43
CA ARG A 52 -12.13 13.90 8.59
C ARG A 52 -10.79 14.25 9.24
N PRO A 53 -10.71 14.20 10.59
CA PRO A 53 -9.52 14.61 11.31
C PRO A 53 -8.38 13.61 11.12
N LEU A 54 -7.14 14.07 11.30
CA LEU A 54 -6.00 13.18 11.41
C LEU A 54 -6.13 12.33 12.68
N LEU A 55 -5.75 11.07 12.60
CA LEU A 55 -5.82 10.16 13.74
C LEU A 55 -4.47 10.08 14.45
N VAL A 56 -4.46 10.37 15.75
CA VAL A 56 -3.28 10.19 16.61
C VAL A 56 -3.52 9.08 17.63
N PRO A 57 -2.49 8.25 17.90
CA PRO A 57 -2.62 7.18 18.87
C PRO A 57 -2.74 7.74 20.30
N LYS A 58 -3.65 7.19 21.09
CA LYS A 58 -3.85 7.51 22.50
C LYS A 58 -3.92 6.21 23.29
N ARG A 59 -3.11 6.12 24.36
CA ARG A 59 -3.17 5.01 25.31
C ARG A 59 -4.49 5.04 26.07
N VAL A 60 -5.11 3.88 26.19
CA VAL A 60 -6.38 3.67 26.90
C VAL A 60 -6.28 2.39 27.74
N GLU A 61 -7.24 2.19 28.63
CA GLU A 61 -7.35 0.91 29.34
C GLU A 61 -7.53 -0.24 28.34
N ALA A 62 -6.92 -1.38 28.63
CA ALA A 62 -6.96 -2.55 27.77
C ALA A 62 -8.40 -3.05 27.62
N VAL A 63 -8.90 -3.12 26.39
CA VAL A 63 -10.26 -3.60 26.10
C VAL A 63 -10.19 -4.92 25.34
N ARG A 64 -10.99 -5.91 25.76
CA ARG A 64 -11.22 -7.12 24.97
C ARG A 64 -11.97 -6.76 23.69
N LYS A 65 -11.47 -7.24 22.56
CA LYS A 65 -12.03 -6.94 21.25
C LYS A 65 -12.75 -8.17 20.71
N LYS A 66 -13.74 -7.97 19.84
CA LYS A 66 -14.43 -9.05 19.14
C LYS A 66 -13.57 -9.57 17.99
N ALA A 67 -13.82 -10.81 17.56
CA ALA A 67 -13.25 -11.35 16.34
C ALA A 67 -13.59 -10.44 15.15
N LEU A 68 -12.63 -10.22 14.27
CA LEU A 68 -12.80 -9.41 13.06
C LEU A 68 -12.61 -10.26 11.81
N LYS A 69 -13.41 -10.01 10.78
CA LYS A 69 -13.19 -10.52 9.44
C LYS A 69 -12.80 -9.39 8.50
N VAL A 70 -11.56 -9.42 8.04
CA VAL A 70 -10.97 -8.37 7.21
C VAL A 70 -10.62 -8.91 5.83
N GLY A 71 -10.98 -8.17 4.79
CA GLY A 71 -10.51 -8.39 3.43
C GLY A 71 -9.24 -7.59 3.15
N VAL A 72 -8.36 -8.10 2.28
CA VAL A 72 -7.19 -7.38 1.77
C VAL A 72 -7.07 -7.56 0.26
N VAL A 73 -6.63 -6.51 -0.44
CA VAL A 73 -6.40 -6.54 -1.88
C VAL A 73 -5.06 -5.89 -2.22
N LEU A 74 -4.30 -6.50 -3.13
CA LEU A 74 -3.10 -5.92 -3.73
C LEU A 74 -3.47 -5.30 -5.08
N SER A 75 -3.28 -4.00 -5.24
CA SER A 75 -3.70 -3.25 -6.42
C SER A 75 -2.52 -2.52 -7.08
N GLY A 76 -2.51 -2.52 -8.40
CA GLY A 76 -1.45 -1.93 -9.22
C GLY A 76 -0.22 -2.82 -9.43
N GLY A 77 0.87 -2.17 -9.87
CA GLY A 77 2.18 -2.80 -10.02
C GLY A 77 2.78 -3.21 -8.68
N GLN A 78 3.61 -4.26 -8.71
CA GLN A 78 4.21 -4.86 -7.53
C GLN A 78 5.22 -3.91 -6.89
N ALA A 79 5.33 -4.00 -5.57
CA ALA A 79 6.30 -3.26 -4.78
C ALA A 79 6.87 -4.18 -3.69
N ALA A 80 8.17 -4.10 -3.42
CA ALA A 80 8.78 -4.87 -2.35
C ALA A 80 8.15 -4.49 -1.00
N GLY A 81 7.65 -5.50 -0.27
CA GLY A 81 7.02 -5.32 1.05
C GLY A 81 5.52 -5.56 1.11
N GLY A 82 4.83 -5.79 -0.02
CA GLY A 82 3.37 -6.04 0.01
C GLY A 82 2.97 -7.25 0.83
N HIS A 83 3.73 -8.35 0.73
CA HIS A 83 3.51 -9.52 1.59
C HIS A 83 3.67 -9.19 3.07
N ASN A 84 4.61 -8.31 3.45
CA ASN A 84 4.79 -7.90 4.85
C ASN A 84 3.61 -7.09 5.39
N VAL A 85 2.93 -6.30 4.54
CA VAL A 85 1.68 -5.62 4.94
C VAL A 85 0.60 -6.66 5.28
N ILE A 86 0.44 -7.69 4.44
CA ILE A 86 -0.52 -8.77 4.65
C ILE A 86 -0.18 -9.57 5.91
N THR A 87 1.08 -9.97 6.09
CA THR A 87 1.48 -10.77 7.26
C THR A 87 1.38 -9.95 8.55
N GLY A 88 1.71 -8.65 8.52
CA GLY A 88 1.55 -7.77 9.67
C GLY A 88 0.09 -7.56 10.05
N LEU A 89 -0.80 -7.43 9.06
CA LEU A 89 -2.24 -7.38 9.26
C LEU A 89 -2.76 -8.69 9.87
N PHE A 90 -2.32 -9.85 9.36
CA PHE A 90 -2.66 -11.15 9.92
C PHE A 90 -2.21 -11.29 11.38
N ASP A 91 -0.96 -10.95 11.68
CA ASP A 91 -0.40 -11.04 13.04
C ASP A 91 -1.17 -10.13 14.01
N ALA A 92 -1.51 -8.91 13.58
CA ALA A 92 -2.33 -7.98 14.35
C ALA A 92 -3.72 -8.54 14.62
N LEU A 93 -4.39 -9.11 13.61
CA LEU A 93 -5.72 -9.72 13.75
C LEU A 93 -5.72 -10.91 14.72
N LYS A 94 -4.74 -11.81 14.58
CA LYS A 94 -4.60 -12.96 15.47
C LYS A 94 -4.25 -12.56 16.90
N THR A 95 -3.43 -11.53 17.07
CA THR A 95 -3.14 -10.93 18.39
C THR A 95 -4.42 -10.35 18.99
N PHE A 96 -5.22 -9.64 18.20
CA PHE A 96 -6.46 -8.99 18.65
C PHE A 96 -7.52 -9.98 19.10
N HIS A 97 -7.71 -11.05 18.31
CA HIS A 97 -8.58 -12.18 18.65
C HIS A 97 -8.21 -13.41 17.79
N PRO A 98 -8.02 -14.60 18.38
CA PRO A 98 -7.58 -15.80 17.63
C PRO A 98 -8.51 -16.22 16.48
N GLU A 99 -9.82 -16.01 16.67
CA GLU A 99 -10.85 -16.31 15.66
C GLU A 99 -10.96 -15.27 14.55
N SER A 100 -10.19 -14.17 14.59
CA SER A 100 -10.18 -13.20 13.49
C SER A 100 -9.71 -13.85 12.19
N GLN A 101 -10.30 -13.45 11.08
CA GLN A 101 -10.04 -13.99 9.75
C GLN A 101 -9.50 -12.91 8.82
N LEU A 102 -8.54 -13.30 7.99
CA LEU A 102 -8.03 -12.48 6.90
C LEU A 102 -8.30 -13.20 5.59
N ILE A 103 -8.99 -12.52 4.68
CA ILE A 103 -9.23 -13.02 3.33
C ILE A 103 -8.55 -12.10 2.31
N GLY A 104 -7.92 -12.69 1.30
CA GLY A 104 -7.34 -11.96 0.19
C GLY A 104 -8.24 -12.00 -1.04
N PHE A 105 -8.50 -10.84 -1.63
CA PHE A 105 -9.18 -10.74 -2.92
C PHE A 105 -8.20 -10.99 -4.06
N LEU A 106 -8.54 -11.91 -4.95
CA LEU A 106 -7.63 -12.40 -5.98
C LEU A 106 -7.52 -11.44 -7.17
N ASN A 107 -6.30 -11.22 -7.65
CA ASN A 107 -5.96 -10.48 -8.86
C ASN A 107 -6.42 -9.01 -8.85
N GLY A 108 -6.40 -8.37 -7.68
CA GLY A 108 -6.69 -6.95 -7.52
C GLY A 108 -8.18 -6.61 -7.41
N PRO A 109 -8.57 -5.36 -7.71
CA PRO A 109 -9.93 -4.89 -7.43
C PRO A 109 -11.05 -5.62 -8.19
N SER A 110 -10.76 -6.29 -9.32
CA SER A 110 -11.73 -7.17 -9.97
C SER A 110 -12.14 -8.35 -9.09
N GLY A 111 -11.22 -8.87 -8.27
CA GLY A 111 -11.52 -9.91 -7.29
C GLY A 111 -12.57 -9.48 -6.26
N ILE A 112 -12.61 -8.18 -5.93
CA ILE A 112 -13.66 -7.61 -5.06
C ILE A 112 -15.00 -7.67 -5.77
N ILE A 113 -15.09 -7.14 -7.00
CA ILE A 113 -16.35 -7.09 -7.78
C ILE A 113 -16.89 -8.50 -8.03
N GLU A 114 -16.01 -9.45 -8.32
CA GLU A 114 -16.36 -10.83 -8.66
C GLU A 114 -16.53 -11.74 -7.43
N GLY A 115 -16.17 -11.25 -6.23
CA GLY A 115 -16.18 -12.06 -5.00
C GLY A 115 -15.17 -13.22 -5.03
N LYS A 116 -14.08 -13.10 -5.78
CA LYS A 116 -13.01 -14.11 -5.85
C LYS A 116 -12.03 -13.91 -4.70
N ILE A 117 -12.06 -14.85 -3.76
CA ILE A 117 -11.29 -14.76 -2.51
C ILE A 117 -10.45 -16.00 -2.25
N GLN A 118 -9.46 -15.84 -1.38
CA GLN A 118 -8.71 -16.90 -0.74
C GLN A 118 -8.56 -16.58 0.75
N GLU A 119 -8.84 -17.54 1.63
CA GLU A 119 -8.55 -17.39 3.05
C GLU A 119 -7.04 -17.48 3.29
N LEU A 120 -6.50 -16.52 4.05
CA LEU A 120 -5.06 -16.43 4.33
C LEU A 120 -4.77 -17.06 5.68
N SER A 121 -4.29 -18.31 5.67
CA SER A 121 -3.90 -19.05 6.86
C SER A 121 -2.46 -18.76 7.28
N GLU A 122 -2.13 -19.11 8.53
CA GLU A 122 -0.77 -18.99 9.05
C GLU A 122 0.24 -19.81 8.22
N ASP A 123 -0.11 -21.06 7.88
CA ASP A 123 0.73 -21.95 7.07
C ASP A 123 1.01 -21.37 5.68
N LEU A 124 -0.01 -20.82 5.03
CA LEU A 124 0.15 -20.17 3.74
C LEU A 124 1.10 -18.97 3.86
N LEU A 125 0.84 -18.09 4.83
CA LEU A 125 1.58 -16.84 5.01
C LEU A 125 3.02 -17.06 5.47
N ALA A 126 3.34 -18.17 6.14
CA ALA A 126 4.69 -18.50 6.60
C ALA A 126 5.71 -18.49 5.46
N HIS A 127 5.31 -18.86 4.24
CA HIS A 127 6.17 -18.87 3.06
C HIS A 127 6.41 -17.49 2.43
N TYR A 128 5.56 -16.51 2.74
CA TYR A 128 5.57 -15.18 2.12
C TYR A 128 6.19 -14.10 3.02
N ARG A 129 6.46 -14.40 4.29
CA ARG A 129 7.11 -13.47 5.22
C ARG A 129 8.45 -12.98 4.64
N ASN A 130 8.60 -11.65 4.56
CA ASN A 130 9.82 -11.00 4.08
C ASN A 130 10.19 -11.31 2.62
N GLN A 131 9.28 -11.88 1.82
CA GLN A 131 9.48 -12.13 0.40
C GLN A 131 8.96 -10.94 -0.43
N GLY A 132 9.61 -10.68 -1.57
CA GLY A 132 9.10 -9.75 -2.58
C GLY A 132 7.91 -10.31 -3.36
N GLY A 133 7.45 -9.56 -4.35
CA GLY A 133 6.31 -9.95 -5.18
C GLY A 133 4.95 -9.66 -4.53
N PHE A 134 3.89 -9.82 -5.32
CA PHE A 134 2.46 -9.77 -4.94
C PHE A 134 1.75 -11.08 -5.31
N ASP A 135 2.51 -12.14 -5.53
CA ASP A 135 2.06 -13.43 -6.07
C ASP A 135 1.21 -14.25 -5.09
N LEU A 136 1.15 -13.88 -3.80
CA LEU A 136 0.26 -14.52 -2.83
C LEU A 136 -1.22 -14.51 -3.25
N ILE A 137 -1.72 -13.35 -3.70
CA ILE A 137 -3.11 -13.18 -4.15
C ILE A 137 -3.20 -12.50 -5.52
N GLY A 138 -2.08 -12.24 -6.18
CA GLY A 138 -2.03 -11.50 -7.43
C GLY A 138 -2.40 -10.03 -7.27
N SER A 139 -2.30 -9.28 -8.36
CA SER A 139 -2.73 -7.88 -8.40
C SER A 139 -3.36 -7.50 -9.73
N GLY A 140 -4.06 -6.37 -9.75
CA GLY A 140 -4.78 -5.86 -10.91
C GLY A 140 -4.96 -4.35 -10.82
N ARG A 141 -5.43 -3.75 -11.92
CA ARG A 141 -5.60 -2.28 -12.06
C ARG A 141 -7.05 -1.86 -12.29
N THR A 142 -8.00 -2.75 -12.04
CA THR A 142 -9.43 -2.48 -12.25
C THR A 142 -9.87 -1.27 -11.43
N LYS A 143 -10.51 -0.31 -12.10
CA LYS A 143 -11.14 0.83 -11.44
C LYS A 143 -12.55 0.47 -11.00
N ILE A 144 -12.94 0.93 -9.83
CA ILE A 144 -14.30 0.77 -9.28
C ILE A 144 -14.94 2.16 -9.34
N GLU A 145 -15.60 2.44 -10.46
CA GLU A 145 -16.11 3.79 -10.79
C GLU A 145 -17.61 3.79 -11.08
N THR A 146 -18.16 2.71 -11.61
CA THR A 146 -19.59 2.65 -11.93
C THR A 146 -20.43 2.23 -10.74
N GLU A 147 -21.67 2.72 -10.65
CA GLU A 147 -22.62 2.33 -9.60
C GLU A 147 -22.79 0.80 -9.55
N GLU A 148 -22.85 0.13 -10.71
CA GLU A 148 -22.95 -1.34 -10.78
C GLU A 148 -21.74 -2.04 -10.13
N GLN A 149 -20.52 -1.55 -10.35
CA GLN A 149 -19.31 -2.10 -9.73
C GLN A 149 -19.30 -1.88 -8.22
N LEU A 150 -19.78 -0.71 -7.78
CA LEU A 150 -19.90 -0.37 -6.36
C LEU A 150 -20.94 -1.26 -5.68
N GLU A 151 -22.13 -1.40 -6.25
CA GLU A 151 -23.20 -2.27 -5.75
C GLU A 151 -22.74 -3.73 -5.65
N LYS A 152 -22.06 -4.26 -6.68
CA LYS A 152 -21.47 -5.60 -6.64
C LYS A 152 -20.44 -5.75 -5.51
N SER A 153 -19.57 -4.74 -5.34
CA SER A 153 -18.56 -4.75 -4.27
C SER A 153 -19.21 -4.76 -2.89
N LEU A 154 -20.23 -3.93 -2.65
CA LEU A 154 -20.97 -3.86 -1.40
C LEU A 154 -21.71 -5.18 -1.11
N ALA A 155 -22.34 -5.78 -2.13
CA ALA A 155 -23.00 -7.09 -2.00
C ALA A 155 -22.01 -8.19 -1.60
N VAL A 156 -20.77 -8.14 -2.10
CA VAL A 156 -19.69 -9.05 -1.70
C VAL A 156 -19.30 -8.81 -0.23
N PHE A 157 -19.15 -7.55 0.19
CA PHE A 157 -18.82 -7.22 1.58
C PHE A 157 -19.89 -7.71 2.57
N GLU A 158 -21.17 -7.52 2.23
CA GLU A 158 -22.30 -7.98 3.03
C GLU A 158 -22.36 -9.51 3.08
N LYS A 159 -22.27 -10.18 1.93
CA LYS A 159 -22.26 -11.65 1.84
C LYS A 159 -21.14 -12.27 2.67
N LEU A 160 -19.96 -11.65 2.66
CA LEU A 160 -18.81 -12.12 3.44
C LEU A 160 -18.85 -11.67 4.90
N GLN A 161 -19.72 -10.71 5.25
CA GLN A 161 -19.82 -10.06 6.55
C GLN A 161 -18.47 -9.44 6.96
N LEU A 162 -17.90 -8.60 6.09
CA LEU A 162 -16.62 -7.95 6.37
C LEU A 162 -16.76 -6.80 7.36
N ASP A 163 -15.91 -6.82 8.40
CA ASP A 163 -15.72 -5.68 9.28
C ASP A 163 -14.85 -4.60 8.63
N GLY A 164 -13.89 -5.02 7.78
CA GLY A 164 -13.01 -4.10 7.09
C GLY A 164 -12.42 -4.64 5.78
N LEU A 165 -11.94 -3.71 4.96
CA LEU A 165 -11.20 -3.93 3.74
C LEU A 165 -9.92 -3.09 3.75
N VAL A 166 -8.77 -3.72 3.50
CA VAL A 166 -7.48 -3.06 3.35
C VAL A 166 -7.07 -3.06 1.89
N VAL A 167 -6.98 -1.87 1.30
CA VAL A 167 -6.57 -1.66 -0.10
C VAL A 167 -5.12 -1.23 -0.15
N ILE A 168 -4.25 -2.11 -0.64
CA ILE A 168 -2.80 -1.87 -0.73
C ILE A 168 -2.48 -1.44 -2.16
N GLY A 169 -2.17 -0.16 -2.37
CA GLY A 169 -2.03 0.33 -3.74
C GLY A 169 -1.50 1.77 -3.86
N GLY A 170 -1.40 2.23 -5.11
CA GLY A 170 -0.97 3.60 -5.44
C GLY A 170 -2.11 4.61 -5.35
N ASP A 171 -1.92 5.76 -5.99
CA ASP A 171 -2.91 6.82 -6.17
C ASP A 171 -4.25 6.32 -6.75
N ASP A 172 -4.23 5.60 -7.88
CA ASP A 172 -5.44 5.03 -8.50
C ASP A 172 -6.19 4.10 -7.53
N SER A 173 -5.45 3.34 -6.72
CA SER A 173 -6.02 2.35 -5.80
C SER A 173 -6.56 2.97 -4.53
N ASN A 174 -5.89 3.99 -3.99
CA ASN A 174 -6.41 4.75 -2.86
C ASN A 174 -7.58 5.65 -3.27
N THR A 175 -7.69 6.01 -4.55
CA THR A 175 -8.91 6.62 -5.12
C THR A 175 -10.08 5.63 -5.07
N ASN A 176 -9.91 4.38 -5.52
CA ASN A 176 -10.94 3.34 -5.34
C ASN A 176 -11.30 3.16 -3.85
N ALA A 177 -10.30 3.15 -2.96
CA ALA A 177 -10.54 2.99 -1.53
C ALA A 177 -11.38 4.15 -0.94
N ALA A 178 -11.10 5.39 -1.34
CA ALA A 178 -11.88 6.56 -0.92
C ALA A 178 -13.33 6.49 -1.41
N VAL A 179 -13.54 6.15 -2.68
CA VAL A 179 -14.89 5.98 -3.26
C VAL A 179 -15.65 4.87 -2.54
N LEU A 180 -15.04 3.70 -2.35
CA LEU A 180 -15.66 2.59 -1.62
C LEU A 180 -16.00 2.97 -0.18
N ALA A 181 -15.13 3.71 0.52
CA ALA A 181 -15.38 4.15 1.89
C ALA A 181 -16.60 5.08 1.98
N GLU A 182 -16.70 6.04 1.07
CA GLU A 182 -17.84 6.96 0.94
C GLU A 182 -19.13 6.19 0.67
N THR A 183 -19.14 5.36 -0.37
CA THR A 183 -20.32 4.58 -0.77
C THR A 183 -20.76 3.62 0.35
N CYS A 184 -19.82 3.00 1.08
CA CYS A 184 -20.17 2.17 2.24
C CYS A 184 -20.94 2.98 3.30
N LEU A 185 -20.53 4.22 3.58
CA LEU A 185 -21.21 5.07 4.57
C LEU A 185 -22.55 5.58 4.07
N GLU A 186 -22.66 5.95 2.80
CA GLU A 186 -23.90 6.40 2.17
C GLU A 186 -24.98 5.30 2.18
N LYS A 187 -24.58 4.06 1.88
CA LYS A 187 -25.48 2.90 1.79
C LYS A 187 -25.62 2.14 3.12
N GLY A 188 -25.00 2.63 4.20
CA GLY A 188 -25.09 2.00 5.54
C GLY A 188 -24.35 0.66 5.67
N CYS A 189 -23.41 0.36 4.78
CA CYS A 189 -22.53 -0.81 4.88
C CYS A 189 -21.62 -0.69 6.11
N GLN A 190 -21.51 -1.78 6.89
CA GLN A 190 -20.71 -1.79 8.10
C GLN A 190 -19.20 -1.76 7.84
N THR A 191 -18.76 -2.28 6.69
CA THR A 191 -17.36 -2.50 6.32
C THR A 191 -16.58 -1.19 6.30
N LYS A 192 -15.43 -1.16 6.99
CA LYS A 192 -14.51 -0.02 6.99
C LYS A 192 -13.42 -0.21 5.95
N VAL A 193 -13.19 0.79 5.10
CA VAL A 193 -12.17 0.72 4.05
C VAL A 193 -10.94 1.53 4.45
N ILE A 194 -9.76 0.92 4.39
CA ILE A 194 -8.47 1.51 4.77
C ILE A 194 -7.49 1.38 3.60
N GLY A 195 -6.83 2.48 3.25
CA GLY A 195 -5.79 2.52 2.22
C GLY A 195 -4.38 2.34 2.80
N VAL A 196 -3.49 1.68 2.07
CA VAL A 196 -2.06 1.57 2.40
C VAL A 196 -1.22 2.12 1.23
N PRO A 197 -0.32 3.10 1.47
CA PRO A 197 0.39 3.82 0.41
C PRO A 197 1.53 2.98 -0.19
N LYS A 198 1.26 2.36 -1.34
CA LYS A 198 2.20 1.55 -2.11
C LYS A 198 2.53 2.23 -3.42
N THR A 199 3.81 2.47 -3.71
CA THR A 199 4.31 2.72 -5.07
C THR A 199 5.82 2.75 -5.06
N ILE A 200 6.45 2.24 -6.13
CA ILE A 200 7.90 2.39 -6.29
C ILE A 200 8.24 3.80 -6.81
N ASP A 201 7.26 4.51 -7.37
CA ASP A 201 7.46 5.80 -8.03
C ASP A 201 7.68 6.95 -7.03
N GLY A 202 7.37 6.73 -5.74
CA GLY A 202 7.59 7.72 -4.68
C GLY A 202 6.67 8.95 -4.75
N ASP A 203 5.59 8.86 -5.53
CA ASP A 203 4.67 9.94 -5.88
C ASP A 203 3.43 10.03 -4.98
N LEU A 204 3.09 8.96 -4.25
CA LEU A 204 2.05 8.98 -3.23
C LEU A 204 2.61 9.44 -1.87
N LYS A 205 2.78 10.76 -1.70
CA LYS A 205 3.33 11.39 -0.49
C LYS A 205 2.69 12.75 -0.19
N ASN A 206 2.74 13.15 1.07
CA ASN A 206 2.28 14.46 1.56
C ASN A 206 2.94 14.73 2.95
N PRO A 207 2.63 15.84 3.65
CA PRO A 207 3.22 16.11 4.97
C PRO A 207 3.00 15.04 6.06
N TYR A 208 2.09 14.09 5.84
CA TYR A 208 1.76 12.99 6.77
C TYR A 208 2.19 11.61 6.26
N VAL A 209 2.45 11.48 4.97
CA VAL A 209 2.96 10.27 4.31
C VAL A 209 4.31 10.61 3.72
N GLU A 210 5.35 10.35 4.50
CA GLU A 210 6.74 10.72 4.16
C GLU A 210 7.25 9.98 2.93
N THR A 211 6.87 8.70 2.79
CA THR A 211 7.22 7.87 1.65
C THR A 211 6.21 6.76 1.45
N SER A 212 6.15 6.24 0.24
CA SER A 212 5.38 5.05 -0.10
C SER A 212 6.28 3.82 -0.03
N PHE A 213 5.72 2.68 0.38
CA PHE A 213 6.54 1.48 0.47
C PHE A 213 6.87 0.93 -0.92
N GLY A 214 8.07 0.35 -1.03
CA GLY A 214 8.64 -0.16 -2.28
C GLY A 214 9.70 0.74 -2.89
N PHE A 215 9.54 2.07 -2.77
CA PHE A 215 10.46 3.07 -3.31
C PHE A 215 11.93 2.77 -2.93
N HIS A 216 12.22 2.68 -1.62
CA HIS A 216 13.57 2.43 -1.12
C HIS A 216 14.22 1.17 -1.71
N THR A 217 13.49 0.06 -1.78
CA THR A 217 14.09 -1.21 -2.28
C THR A 217 14.33 -1.13 -3.79
N ALA A 218 13.42 -0.49 -4.54
CA ALA A 218 13.57 -0.30 -5.96
C ALA A 218 14.79 0.59 -6.26
N THR A 219 14.90 1.77 -5.64
CA THR A 219 16.00 2.71 -5.88
C THR A 219 17.34 2.17 -5.40
N ALA A 220 17.40 1.43 -4.29
CA ALA A 220 18.62 0.76 -3.85
C ALA A 220 19.12 -0.26 -4.90
N THR A 221 18.22 -1.08 -5.43
CA THR A 221 18.54 -2.08 -6.47
C THR A 221 18.98 -1.40 -7.77
N TYR A 222 18.27 -0.35 -8.21
CA TYR A 222 18.63 0.40 -9.41
C TYR A 222 19.98 1.10 -9.26
N SER A 223 20.24 1.70 -8.11
CA SER A 223 21.49 2.40 -7.82
C SER A 223 22.69 1.46 -7.79
N GLU A 224 22.52 0.24 -7.25
CA GLU A 224 23.57 -0.79 -7.32
C GLU A 224 23.94 -1.09 -8.77
N MET A 225 22.94 -1.32 -9.63
CA MET A 225 23.18 -1.63 -11.05
C MET A 225 23.79 -0.45 -11.80
N ILE A 226 23.28 0.77 -11.59
CA ILE A 226 23.83 2.00 -12.19
C ILE A 226 25.27 2.21 -11.75
N GLY A 227 25.57 2.05 -10.46
CA GLY A 227 26.92 2.20 -9.91
C GLY A 227 27.90 1.18 -10.50
N ASN A 228 27.47 -0.06 -10.68
CA ASN A 228 28.27 -1.10 -11.34
C ASN A 228 28.57 -0.73 -12.81
N ILE A 229 27.57 -0.23 -13.55
CA ILE A 229 27.75 0.23 -14.93
C ILE A 229 28.68 1.45 -14.98
N ALA A 230 28.56 2.39 -14.05
CA ALA A 230 29.45 3.55 -13.98
C ALA A 230 30.91 3.13 -13.76
N ARG A 231 31.15 2.13 -12.90
CA ARG A 231 32.48 1.55 -12.68
C ARG A 231 33.02 0.87 -13.93
N ASP A 232 32.19 0.11 -14.64
CA ASP A 232 32.57 -0.54 -15.89
C ASP A 232 32.93 0.49 -16.97
N ALA A 233 32.10 1.51 -17.17
CA ALA A 233 32.34 2.59 -18.11
C ALA A 233 33.65 3.33 -17.82
N GLN A 234 33.93 3.62 -16.54
CA GLN A 234 35.19 4.23 -16.11
C GLN A 234 36.41 3.34 -16.42
N SER A 235 36.25 2.02 -16.29
CA SER A 235 37.31 1.04 -16.52
C SER A 235 37.58 0.86 -18.02
N ALA A 236 36.52 0.75 -18.82
CA ALA A 236 36.60 0.50 -20.26
C ALA A 236 36.93 1.77 -21.09
N LYS A 237 36.55 2.96 -20.60
CA LYS A 237 36.78 4.28 -21.23
C LYS A 237 36.28 4.41 -22.68
N LYS A 238 35.25 3.65 -23.07
CA LYS A 238 34.75 3.58 -24.45
C LYS A 238 33.23 3.54 -24.60
N TYR A 239 32.49 3.48 -23.49
CA TYR A 239 31.04 3.32 -23.52
C TYR A 239 30.32 4.50 -22.90
N THR A 240 29.21 4.88 -23.52
CA THR A 240 28.20 5.78 -22.96
C THR A 240 26.92 4.98 -22.77
N HIS A 241 26.49 4.82 -21.53
CA HIS A 241 25.29 4.04 -21.20
C HIS A 241 24.08 4.96 -21.03
N PHE A 242 22.97 4.59 -21.67
CA PHE A 242 21.67 5.22 -21.47
C PHE A 242 20.80 4.27 -20.64
N ILE A 243 20.44 4.70 -19.43
CA ILE A 243 19.67 3.88 -18.48
C ILE A 243 18.30 4.53 -18.31
N LYS A 244 17.25 3.85 -18.78
CA LYS A 244 15.86 4.24 -18.54
C LYS A 244 15.34 3.53 -17.30
N LEU A 245 14.86 4.29 -16.32
CA LEU A 245 14.26 3.76 -15.09
C LEU A 245 12.74 3.72 -15.19
N MET A 246 12.14 2.89 -14.32
CA MET A 246 10.71 3.02 -14.02
C MET A 246 10.46 4.35 -13.31
N GLY A 247 9.20 4.76 -13.22
CA GLY A 247 8.80 6.12 -12.81
C GLY A 247 7.86 6.68 -13.86
N ARG A 248 6.55 6.64 -13.58
CA ARG A 248 5.51 6.95 -14.57
C ARG A 248 5.38 8.44 -14.84
N SER A 249 5.20 9.21 -13.76
CA SER A 249 4.77 10.61 -13.83
C SER A 249 5.75 11.57 -13.16
N ALA A 250 6.62 11.08 -12.28
CA ALA A 250 7.55 11.88 -11.50
C ALA A 250 8.98 11.32 -11.57
N SER A 251 9.97 12.20 -11.41
CA SER A 251 11.40 11.82 -11.51
C SER A 251 12.01 11.38 -10.18
N HIS A 252 11.21 11.02 -9.17
CA HIS A 252 11.74 10.68 -7.84
C HIS A 252 12.72 9.51 -7.86
N ILE A 253 12.43 8.44 -8.61
CA ILE A 253 13.35 7.30 -8.76
C ILE A 253 14.65 7.76 -9.43
N ALA A 254 14.56 8.52 -10.51
CA ALA A 254 15.72 9.00 -11.26
C ALA A 254 16.61 9.91 -10.40
N LEU A 255 16.00 10.84 -9.67
CA LEU A 255 16.70 11.74 -8.75
C LEU A 255 17.41 10.97 -7.64
N GLU A 256 16.73 10.03 -6.98
CA GLU A 256 17.33 9.21 -5.91
C GLU A 256 18.53 8.39 -6.42
N CYS A 257 18.39 7.76 -7.59
CA CYS A 257 19.47 7.00 -8.19
C CYS A 257 20.65 7.90 -8.60
N ALA A 258 20.36 9.09 -9.11
CA ALA A 258 21.40 10.06 -9.48
C ALA A 258 22.18 10.55 -8.25
N LEU A 259 21.49 10.89 -7.16
CA LEU A 259 22.13 11.27 -5.89
C LEU A 259 22.97 10.12 -5.31
N SER A 260 22.55 8.87 -5.50
CA SER A 260 23.27 7.71 -4.99
C SER A 260 24.51 7.33 -5.80
N THR A 261 24.56 7.68 -7.11
CA THR A 261 25.56 7.15 -8.04
C THR A 261 26.39 8.20 -8.78
N HIS A 262 25.98 9.47 -8.70
CA HIS A 262 26.62 10.62 -9.36
C HIS A 262 26.86 10.38 -10.87
N PRO A 263 25.81 10.10 -11.67
CA PRO A 263 25.95 9.92 -13.11
C PRO A 263 26.37 11.23 -13.78
N ASN A 264 26.95 11.14 -14.98
CA ASN A 264 27.36 12.33 -15.73
C ASN A 264 26.17 13.21 -16.15
N LEU A 265 24.99 12.61 -16.37
CA LEU A 265 23.77 13.29 -16.74
C LEU A 265 22.57 12.55 -16.13
N CYS A 266 21.64 13.31 -15.55
CA CYS A 266 20.31 12.83 -15.16
C CYS A 266 19.27 13.82 -15.69
N LEU A 267 18.27 13.32 -16.41
CA LEU A 267 17.18 14.15 -16.92
C LEU A 267 16.04 14.15 -15.89
N ILE A 268 15.61 15.34 -15.47
CA ILE A 268 14.50 15.53 -14.54
C ILE A 268 13.30 16.05 -15.32
N GLY A 269 12.25 15.24 -15.43
CA GLY A 269 11.06 15.55 -16.24
C GLY A 269 10.39 16.86 -15.84
N GLU A 270 10.26 17.11 -14.54
CA GLU A 270 9.67 18.33 -13.97
C GLU A 270 10.52 19.58 -14.28
N GLU A 271 11.84 19.46 -14.38
CA GLU A 271 12.72 20.56 -14.79
C GLU A 271 12.61 20.84 -16.30
N VAL A 272 12.44 19.77 -17.10
CA VAL A 272 12.27 19.88 -18.55
C VAL A 272 10.92 20.52 -18.90
N GLU A 273 9.85 20.15 -18.19
CA GLU A 273 8.51 20.73 -18.38
C GLU A 273 8.45 22.21 -17.98
N ALA A 274 9.24 22.63 -16.98
CA ALA A 274 9.27 24.01 -16.51
C ALA A 274 10.02 24.99 -17.45
N LYS A 275 10.68 24.50 -18.50
CA LYS A 275 11.42 25.32 -19.48
C LYS A 275 10.59 25.57 -20.73
#